data_AF-A0A431U0S1-F1
#
_entry.id   AF-A0A431U0S1-F1
#
_cell.length_a   1.000
_cell.length_b   1.000
_cell.length_c   1.000
_cell.angle_alpha   90.00
_cell.angle_beta   90.00
_cell.angle_gamma   90.00
#
_symmetry.space_group_name_H-M   'P 1'
#
loop_
_entity.id
_entity.type
_entity.pdbx_description
1 polymer ?
#
loop_
_entity_poly.entity_id
_entity_poly.type
_entity_poly.pdbx_seq_one_letter_code
_entity_poly.pdbx_strand_id
1 'polypeptide(L)'
;MFSFVFWAALAPLLGTPASPAAPELFPGEQQLSTCALNLPLTYLKKDMPAALSAAKAHQNEELVLLSYNPQTHQVSMQRVYVLVFTQPKTGKEIIYQETAAEHRRPNSSSRKALFTRLNPQTDRYYRAECFDQTVAATPALQQLLTPTADANELGR
;
A
#
# COMPACT_ATOMS: atom_id res chain seq x y z
N MET A 1 54.05 -15.51 -35.91
CA MET A 1 52.95 -16.18 -35.18
C MET A 1 52.67 -15.36 -33.93
N PHE A 2 51.55 -14.63 -33.90
CA PHE A 2 51.13 -13.84 -32.74
C PHE A 2 49.78 -14.39 -32.26
N SER A 3 49.76 -14.97 -31.06
CA SER A 3 48.56 -15.43 -30.39
C SER A 3 47.89 -14.27 -29.67
N PHE A 4 46.65 -13.95 -30.05
CA PHE A 4 45.76 -13.09 -29.27
C PHE A 4 45.04 -13.94 -28.22
N VAL A 5 45.26 -13.64 -26.93
CA VAL A 5 44.46 -14.18 -25.83
C VAL A 5 43.29 -13.22 -25.61
N PHE A 6 42.10 -13.65 -26.00
CA PHE A 6 40.84 -12.97 -25.67
C PHE A 6 40.49 -13.32 -24.21
N TRP A 7 40.58 -12.33 -23.32
CA TRP A 7 40.08 -12.44 -21.95
C TRP A 7 38.60 -12.03 -21.94
N ALA A 8 37.72 -13.03 -21.81
CA ALA A 8 36.30 -12.80 -21.60
C ALA A 8 36.07 -12.34 -20.16
N ALA A 9 35.71 -11.06 -19.98
CA ALA A 9 35.27 -10.54 -18.71
C ALA A 9 33.89 -11.12 -18.38
N LEU A 10 33.84 -12.11 -17.48
CA LEU A 10 32.61 -12.47 -16.77
C LEU A 10 32.31 -11.34 -15.78
N ALA A 11 31.34 -10.48 -16.11
CA ALA A 11 30.72 -9.60 -15.13
C ALA A 11 29.83 -10.46 -14.19
N PRO A 12 30.05 -10.45 -12.87
CA PRO A 12 29.11 -11.07 -11.95
C PRO A 12 27.82 -10.24 -11.96
N LEU A 13 26.71 -10.86 -12.36
CA LEU A 13 25.36 -10.36 -12.13
C LEU A 13 25.18 -10.27 -10.61
N LEU A 14 25.40 -9.07 -10.06
CA LEU A 14 25.05 -8.75 -8.68
C LEU A 14 23.53 -8.83 -8.58
N GLY A 15 23.04 -9.99 -8.15
CA GLY A 15 21.68 -10.14 -7.66
C GLY A 15 21.49 -9.16 -6.52
N THR A 16 20.60 -8.19 -6.71
CA THR A 16 20.19 -7.27 -5.64
C THR A 16 19.71 -8.11 -4.46
N PRO A 17 20.15 -7.84 -3.22
CA PRO A 17 19.65 -8.56 -2.07
C PRO A 17 18.13 -8.39 -2.00
N ALA A 18 17.42 -9.52 -1.98
CA ALA A 18 15.98 -9.52 -1.75
C ALA A 18 15.73 -8.86 -0.40
N SER A 19 15.03 -7.73 -0.40
CA SER A 19 14.59 -7.09 0.84
C SER A 19 13.88 -8.13 1.71
N PRO A 20 14.16 -8.22 3.02
CA PRO A 20 13.50 -9.17 3.89
C PRO A 20 11.99 -9.00 3.77
N ALA A 21 11.28 -10.08 3.42
CA ALA A 21 9.84 -10.06 3.30
C ALA A 21 9.24 -9.65 4.65
N ALA A 22 8.45 -8.58 4.68
CA ALA A 22 7.77 -8.16 5.89
C ALA A 22 6.83 -9.30 6.34
N PRO A 23 6.75 -9.59 7.65
CA PRO A 23 5.98 -10.72 8.18
C PRO A 23 4.51 -10.62 7.75
N GLU A 24 3.88 -11.77 7.56
CA GLU A 24 2.47 -11.83 7.19
C GLU A 24 1.61 -11.15 8.26
N LEU A 25 0.62 -10.37 7.81
CA LEU A 25 -0.34 -9.75 8.74
C LEU A 25 -1.26 -10.79 9.38
N PHE A 26 -1.71 -11.76 8.59
CA PHE A 26 -2.62 -12.82 8.99
C PHE A 26 -2.34 -14.08 8.14
N PRO A 27 -2.80 -15.27 8.56
CA PRO A 27 -2.56 -16.51 7.82
C PRO A 27 -3.08 -16.42 6.37
N GLY A 28 -2.20 -16.62 5.39
CA GLY A 28 -2.54 -16.59 3.96
C GLY A 28 -2.32 -15.24 3.26
N GLU A 29 -1.87 -14.20 3.98
CA GLU A 29 -1.56 -12.89 3.37
C GLU A 29 -0.49 -12.95 2.28
N GLN A 30 0.41 -13.95 2.29
CA GLN A 30 1.39 -14.18 1.22
C GLN A 30 0.76 -14.27 -0.17
N GLN A 31 -0.48 -14.74 -0.28
CA GLN A 31 -1.20 -14.81 -1.56
C GLN A 31 -1.45 -13.41 -2.14
N LEU A 32 -1.54 -12.39 -1.30
CA LEU A 32 -1.72 -10.98 -1.66
C LEU A 32 -0.40 -10.22 -1.85
N SER A 33 0.75 -10.87 -1.65
CA SER A 33 2.08 -10.23 -1.68
C SER A 33 2.37 -9.50 -2.99
N THR A 34 1.88 -10.02 -4.12
CA THR A 34 2.02 -9.40 -5.45
C THR A 34 1.12 -8.18 -5.64
N CYS A 35 0.06 -8.06 -4.84
CA CYS A 35 -0.86 -6.92 -4.84
C CYS A 35 -0.44 -5.83 -3.85
N ALA A 36 0.44 -6.16 -2.90
CA ALA A 36 0.89 -5.25 -1.85
C ALA A 36 1.65 -4.05 -2.44
N LEU A 37 1.35 -2.87 -1.91
CA LEU A 37 2.05 -1.63 -2.26
C LEU A 37 3.06 -1.29 -1.18
N ASN A 38 4.27 -0.96 -1.63
CA ASN A 38 5.31 -0.42 -0.77
C ASN A 38 5.12 1.09 -0.57
N LEU A 39 3.97 1.47 -0.01
CA LEU A 39 3.66 2.84 0.39
C LEU A 39 3.98 2.98 1.89
N PRO A 40 4.95 3.83 2.28
CA PRO A 40 5.28 4.04 3.69
C PRO A 40 4.05 4.44 4.52
N LEU A 41 3.74 3.62 5.51
CA LEU A 41 2.60 3.76 6.43
C LEU A 41 2.95 4.69 7.60
N THR A 42 3.55 5.84 7.33
CA THR A 42 4.18 6.67 8.35
C THR A 42 4.16 8.16 7.99
N TYR A 43 4.08 9.01 9.01
CA TYR A 43 4.21 10.47 8.89
C TYR A 43 5.57 10.99 9.35
N LEU A 44 6.53 10.11 9.60
CA LEU A 44 7.85 10.53 10.00
C LEU A 44 8.48 11.35 8.87
N LYS A 45 9.01 12.53 9.21
CA LYS A 45 9.61 13.46 8.24
C LYS A 45 10.67 12.80 7.35
N LYS A 46 11.41 11.81 7.89
CA LYS A 46 12.43 11.06 7.15
C LYS A 46 11.85 10.20 6.01
N ASP A 47 10.61 9.74 6.16
CA ASP A 47 9.95 8.83 5.23
C ASP A 47 9.06 9.58 4.22
N MET A 48 8.80 10.88 4.46
CA MET A 48 7.97 11.74 3.61
C MET A 48 8.39 11.75 2.12
N PRO A 49 9.68 11.81 1.74
CA PRO A 49 10.05 11.77 0.33
C PRO A 49 9.62 10.48 -0.38
N ALA A 50 9.81 9.34 0.29
CA ALA A 50 9.41 8.04 -0.24
C ALA A 50 7.87 7.92 -0.27
N ALA A 51 7.19 8.38 0.79
CA ALA A 51 5.74 8.39 0.87
C ALA A 51 5.11 9.26 -0.23
N LEU A 52 5.66 10.45 -0.50
CA LEU A 52 5.18 11.34 -1.56
C LEU A 52 5.42 10.74 -2.95
N SER A 53 6.59 10.14 -3.17
CA SER A 53 6.90 9.48 -4.45
C SER A 53 5.91 8.35 -4.74
N ALA A 54 5.69 7.46 -3.76
CA ALA A 54 4.74 6.37 -3.90
C ALA A 54 3.30 6.86 -4.05
N ALA A 55 2.87 7.85 -3.25
CA ALA A 55 1.53 8.43 -3.37
C ALA A 55 1.29 9.09 -4.74
N LYS A 56 2.31 9.73 -5.33
CA LYS A 56 2.24 10.29 -6.69
C LYS A 56 2.17 9.20 -7.76
N ALA A 57 2.94 8.12 -7.61
CA ALA A 57 2.95 7.00 -8.54
C ALA A 57 1.59 6.29 -8.62
N HIS A 58 0.85 6.28 -7.52
CA HIS A 58 -0.48 5.66 -7.39
C HIS A 58 -1.61 6.70 -7.29
N GLN A 59 -1.39 7.90 -7.84
CA GLN A 59 -2.38 8.97 -7.78
C GLN A 59 -3.61 8.60 -8.62
N ASN A 60 -4.78 8.64 -7.98
CA ASN A 60 -6.07 8.23 -8.55
C ASN A 60 -6.23 6.71 -8.77
N GLU A 61 -5.37 5.89 -8.16
CA GLU A 61 -5.59 4.45 -8.10
C GLU A 61 -6.43 4.09 -6.86
N GLU A 62 -7.42 3.23 -7.03
CA GLU A 62 -8.16 2.68 -5.88
C GLU A 62 -7.29 1.64 -5.16
N LEU A 63 -7.12 1.85 -3.86
CA LEU A 63 -6.35 0.99 -2.99
C LEU A 63 -7.27 0.33 -1.97
N VAL A 64 -6.88 -0.85 -1.51
CA VAL A 64 -7.45 -1.49 -0.32
C VAL A 64 -6.47 -1.27 0.82
N LEU A 65 -6.91 -0.53 1.84
CA LEU A 65 -6.26 -0.52 3.14
C LEU A 65 -6.83 -1.69 3.94
N LEU A 66 -5.97 -2.64 4.28
CA LEU A 66 -6.30 -3.76 5.15
C LEU A 66 -5.67 -3.52 6.51
N SER A 67 -6.46 -3.69 7.56
CA SER A 67 -6.02 -3.59 8.95
C SER A 67 -6.33 -4.89 9.68
N TYR A 68 -5.32 -5.47 10.32
CA TYR A 68 -5.45 -6.67 11.14
C TYR A 68 -5.43 -6.33 12.62
N ASN A 69 -6.42 -6.82 13.37
CA ASN A 69 -6.44 -6.72 14.82
C ASN A 69 -5.83 -7.99 15.44
N PRO A 70 -4.62 -7.93 16.01
CA PRO A 70 -3.98 -9.11 16.59
C PRO A 70 -4.69 -9.66 17.85
N GLN A 71 -5.56 -8.88 18.49
CA GLN A 71 -6.31 -9.31 19.68
C GLN A 71 -7.57 -10.09 19.31
N THR A 72 -8.29 -9.65 18.27
CA THR A 72 -9.55 -10.27 17.84
C THR A 72 -9.39 -11.19 16.64
N HIS A 73 -8.19 -11.21 16.04
CA HIS A 73 -7.88 -11.91 14.79
C HIS A 73 -8.77 -11.47 13.61
N GLN A 74 -9.40 -10.31 13.72
CA GLN A 74 -10.27 -9.77 12.68
C GLN A 74 -9.46 -8.96 11.67
N VAL A 75 -9.88 -9.06 10.41
CA VAL A 75 -9.37 -8.24 9.32
C VAL A 75 -10.46 -7.26 8.91
N SER A 76 -10.13 -5.97 8.91
CA SER A 76 -10.97 -4.94 8.30
C SER A 76 -10.35 -4.46 7.00
N MET A 77 -11.22 -4.03 6.08
CA MET A 77 -10.81 -3.54 4.77
C MET A 77 -11.54 -2.25 4.45
N GLN A 78 -10.81 -1.31 3.86
CA GLN A 78 -11.36 -0.05 3.41
C GLN A 78 -10.84 0.28 2.01
N ARG A 79 -11.76 0.66 1.10
CA ARG A 79 -11.39 1.18 -0.22
C ARG A 79 -11.11 2.66 -0.15
N VAL A 80 -9.92 3.03 -0.60
CA VAL A 80 -9.39 4.37 -0.42
C VAL A 80 -8.59 4.82 -1.64
N TYR A 81 -8.45 6.13 -1.77
CA TYR A 81 -7.55 6.78 -2.70
C TYR A 81 -6.49 7.51 -1.89
N VAL A 82 -5.22 7.31 -2.23
CA VAL A 82 -4.11 8.06 -1.65
C VAL A 82 -3.70 9.12 -2.65
N LEU A 83 -3.69 10.37 -2.19
CA LEU A 83 -3.57 11.52 -3.06
C LEU A 83 -2.56 12.52 -2.49
N VAL A 84 -1.96 13.32 -3.35
CA VAL A 84 -1.01 14.38 -2.96
C VAL A 84 -1.61 15.75 -3.21
N PHE A 85 -1.66 16.57 -2.17
CA PHE A 85 -2.20 17.91 -2.20
C PHE A 85 -1.07 18.91 -2.00
N THR A 86 -0.94 19.84 -2.93
CA THR A 86 -0.02 20.97 -2.78
C THR A 86 -0.78 22.13 -2.14
N GLN A 87 -0.36 22.53 -0.94
CA GLN A 87 -0.94 23.67 -0.23
C GLN A 87 -0.73 24.97 -1.03
N PRO A 88 -1.79 25.68 -1.46
CA PRO A 88 -1.65 26.86 -2.33
C PRO A 88 -0.82 27.99 -1.72
N LYS A 89 -0.86 28.16 -0.39
CA LYS A 89 -0.19 29.26 0.31
C LYS A 89 1.29 28.99 0.62
N THR A 90 1.68 27.73 0.75
CA THR A 90 3.02 27.35 1.23
C THR A 90 3.81 26.54 0.21
N GLY A 91 3.16 26.04 -0.84
CA GLY A 91 3.74 25.08 -1.80
C GLY A 91 4.02 23.71 -1.20
N LYS A 92 3.63 23.47 0.07
CA LYS A 92 3.94 22.21 0.77
C LYS A 92 3.05 21.08 0.27
N GLU A 93 3.67 19.96 -0.08
CA GLU A 93 2.95 18.73 -0.42
C GLU A 93 2.55 17.94 0.82
N ILE A 94 1.31 17.46 0.82
CA ILE A 94 0.71 16.68 1.89
C ILE A 94 0.02 15.48 1.28
N ILE A 95 0.23 14.30 1.88
CA ILE A 95 -0.46 13.07 1.52
C ILE A 95 -1.78 13.03 2.28
N TYR A 96 -2.86 12.71 1.57
CA TYR A 96 -4.19 12.53 2.13
C TYR A 96 -4.81 11.23 1.64
N GLN A 97 -5.65 10.64 2.47
CA GLN A 97 -6.46 9.49 2.12
C GLN A 97 -7.92 9.97 1.97
N GLU A 98 -8.65 9.43 1.01
CA GLU A 98 -10.10 9.62 0.87
C GLU A 98 -10.76 8.28 0.62
N THR A 99 -11.99 8.11 1.07
CA THR A 99 -12.79 6.93 0.70
C THR A 99 -13.17 6.98 -0.78
N ALA A 100 -13.49 5.83 -1.37
CA ALA A 100 -14.01 5.79 -2.73
C ALA A 100 -15.27 6.65 -2.94
N ALA A 101 -16.12 6.78 -1.91
CA ALA A 101 -17.32 7.61 -1.96
C ALA A 101 -17.00 9.11 -1.98
N GLU A 102 -15.95 9.53 -1.26
CA GLU A 102 -15.48 10.92 -1.26
C GLU A 102 -14.78 11.28 -2.57
N HIS A 103 -13.95 10.38 -3.10
CA HIS A 103 -13.22 10.59 -4.35
C HIS A 103 -14.14 10.88 -5.54
N ARG A 104 -15.34 10.27 -5.59
CA ARG A 104 -16.33 10.47 -6.65
C ARG A 104 -17.09 11.80 -6.59
N ARG A 105 -16.91 12.61 -5.54
CA ARG A 105 -17.65 13.88 -5.36
C ARG A 105 -16.86 15.06 -5.91
N PRO A 106 -17.29 15.69 -7.02
CA PRO A 106 -16.51 16.74 -7.68
C PRO A 106 -16.31 18.04 -6.87
N ASN A 107 -16.98 18.21 -5.72
CA ASN A 107 -16.96 19.44 -4.92
C ASN A 107 -16.95 19.17 -3.40
N SER A 108 -16.17 18.20 -2.90
CA SER A 108 -15.94 18.09 -1.45
C SER A 108 -15.06 19.28 -0.98
N SER A 109 -15.69 20.44 -0.80
CA SER A 109 -15.10 21.65 -0.21
C SER A 109 -14.57 21.43 1.21
N SER A 110 -14.82 20.27 1.81
CA SER A 110 -14.14 19.74 2.98
C SER A 110 -13.30 18.52 2.61
N ARG A 111 -12.21 18.70 1.86
CA ARG A 111 -11.11 17.70 1.87
C ARG A 111 -10.54 17.68 3.28
N LYS A 112 -11.10 16.84 4.14
CA LYS A 112 -10.53 16.57 5.45
C LYS A 112 -9.25 15.79 5.17
N ALA A 113 -8.12 16.32 5.59
CA ALA A 113 -6.90 15.52 5.57
C ALA A 113 -7.11 14.36 6.56
N LEU A 114 -7.44 13.17 6.04
CA LEU A 114 -7.43 11.94 6.83
C LEU A 114 -5.95 11.59 7.04
N PHE A 115 -5.41 12.13 8.13
CA PHE A 115 -4.10 11.75 8.66
C PHE A 115 -4.26 10.46 9.47
N THR A 116 -4.50 9.34 8.80
CA THR A 116 -4.59 8.02 9.44
C THR A 116 -3.22 7.58 9.91
N ARG A 117 -2.99 7.48 11.23
CA ARG A 117 -1.76 6.88 11.80
C ARG A 117 -1.81 5.37 11.57
N LEU A 118 -1.22 4.94 10.48
CA LEU A 118 -1.09 3.53 10.13
C LEU A 118 0.13 2.93 10.83
N ASN A 119 0.05 1.63 11.10
CA ASN A 119 1.10 0.84 11.72
C ASN A 119 1.51 -0.26 10.74
N PRO A 120 2.76 -0.29 10.26
CA PRO A 120 3.21 -1.29 9.29
C PRO A 120 3.21 -2.74 9.81
N GLN A 121 3.01 -2.94 11.12
CA GLN A 121 2.85 -4.27 11.70
C GLN A 121 1.42 -4.81 11.60
N THR A 122 0.43 -3.95 11.37
CA THR A 122 -0.99 -4.31 11.36
C THR A 122 -1.73 -3.85 10.13
N ASP A 123 -1.18 -2.88 9.39
CA ASP A 123 -1.81 -2.26 8.24
C ASP A 123 -0.98 -2.52 6.98
N ARG A 124 -1.66 -2.74 5.84
CA ARG A 124 -1.04 -2.78 4.52
C ARG A 124 -1.96 -2.23 3.45
N TYR A 125 -1.35 -1.60 2.44
CA TYR A 125 -2.04 -1.21 1.22
C TYR A 125 -1.88 -2.28 0.15
N TYR A 126 -2.95 -2.52 -0.60
CA TYR A 126 -2.96 -3.35 -1.79
C TYR A 126 -3.61 -2.59 -2.94
N ARG A 127 -3.20 -2.88 -4.17
CA ARG A 127 -3.94 -2.44 -5.37
C ARG A 127 -5.30 -3.12 -5.41
N ALA A 128 -6.38 -2.36 -5.52
CA ALA A 128 -7.74 -2.91 -5.39
C ALA A 128 -8.04 -3.98 -6.45
N GLU A 129 -7.71 -3.74 -7.72
CA GLU A 129 -7.99 -4.70 -8.80
C GLU A 129 -7.27 -6.04 -8.59
N CYS A 130 -5.98 -6.00 -8.25
CA CYS A 130 -5.20 -7.21 -7.97
C CYS A 130 -5.72 -7.94 -6.73
N PHE A 131 -6.06 -7.19 -5.68
CA PHE A 131 -6.61 -7.72 -4.44
C PHE A 131 -7.92 -8.47 -4.72
N ASP A 132 -8.85 -7.83 -5.42
CA ASP A 132 -10.16 -8.40 -5.75
C ASP A 132 -10.03 -9.70 -6.57
N GLN A 133 -9.14 -9.70 -7.57
CA GLN A 133 -8.86 -10.90 -8.38
C GLN A 133 -8.30 -12.04 -7.52
N THR A 134 -7.36 -11.73 -6.64
CA THR A 134 -6.70 -12.73 -5.79
C THR A 134 -7.64 -13.32 -4.75
N VAL A 135 -8.47 -12.47 -4.12
CA VAL A 135 -9.50 -12.90 -3.18
C VAL A 135 -10.57 -13.72 -3.90
N ALA A 136 -11.02 -13.30 -5.09
CA ALA A 136 -11.97 -14.06 -5.90
C ALA A 136 -11.43 -15.46 -6.28
N ALA A 137 -10.13 -15.57 -6.54
CA ALA A 137 -9.47 -16.82 -6.89
C ALA A 137 -9.12 -17.71 -5.69
N THR A 138 -9.22 -17.20 -4.45
CA THR A 138 -8.75 -17.92 -3.25
C THR A 138 -9.83 -18.08 -2.18
N PRO A 139 -10.48 -19.25 -2.07
CA PRO A 139 -11.57 -19.48 -1.12
C PRO A 139 -11.23 -19.21 0.35
N ALA A 140 -9.99 -19.51 0.77
CA ALA A 140 -9.55 -19.27 2.14
C ALA A 140 -9.53 -17.77 2.50
N LEU A 141 -9.11 -16.91 1.56
CA LEU A 141 -9.14 -15.45 1.74
C LEU A 141 -10.57 -14.94 1.80
N GLN A 142 -11.49 -15.48 0.99
CA GLN A 142 -12.90 -15.06 1.02
C GLN A 142 -13.52 -15.27 2.39
N GLN A 143 -13.25 -16.41 3.04
CA GLN A 143 -13.76 -16.71 4.38
C GLN A 143 -13.22 -15.75 5.44
N LEU A 144 -11.92 -15.43 5.38
CA LEU A 144 -11.25 -14.51 6.31
C LEU A 144 -11.67 -13.05 6.12
N LEU A 145 -11.92 -12.65 4.86
CA LEU A 145 -12.19 -11.27 4.46
C LEU A 145 -13.70 -10.97 4.33
N THR A 146 -14.57 -11.90 4.74
CA THR A 146 -16.01 -11.64 4.76
C THR A 146 -16.29 -10.45 5.68
N PRO A 147 -17.02 -9.40 5.24
CA PRO A 147 -17.31 -8.25 6.09
C PRO A 147 -18.06 -8.68 7.36
N THR A 148 -17.40 -8.62 8.51
CA THR A 148 -18.10 -8.59 9.80
C THR A 148 -18.81 -7.23 9.91
N ALA A 149 -20.07 -7.24 10.33
CA ALA A 149 -20.97 -6.07 10.32
C ALA A 149 -20.43 -4.81 11.04
N ASP A 150 -19.34 -4.93 11.79
CA ASP A 150 -18.69 -3.86 12.57
C ASP A 150 -17.59 -3.08 11.81
N ALA A 151 -17.31 -3.37 10.53
CA ALA A 151 -16.23 -2.72 9.77
C ALA A 151 -16.58 -1.33 9.18
N ASN A 152 -17.74 -0.77 9.50
CA ASN A 152 -18.12 0.58 9.14
C ASN A 152 -17.92 1.48 10.36
N GLU A 153 -16.74 2.07 10.51
CA GLU A 153 -16.53 3.48 10.89
C GLU A 153 -15.01 3.70 10.98
N LEU A 154 -14.53 4.80 10.39
CA LEU A 154 -13.22 5.36 10.69
C LEU A 154 -13.26 5.87 12.15
N GLY A 155 -13.13 4.93 13.09
CA GLY A 155 -13.27 5.15 14.52
C GLY A 155 -12.11 4.55 15.29
N ARG A 156 -10.95 5.19 15.21
CA ARG A 156 -9.95 5.18 16.27
C ARG A 156 -9.50 6.61 16.55
#